data_AF-A0A3M1N9N7-F1
#
_entry.id   AF-A0A3M1N9N7-F1
#
_cell.length_a   1.000
_cell.length_b   1.000
_cell.length_c   1.000
_cell.angle_alpha   90.00
_cell.angle_beta   90.00
_cell.angle_gamma   90.00
#
_symmetry.space_group_name_H-M   'P 1'
#
loop_
_entity.id
_entity.type
_entity.pdbx_description
1 polymer ?
#
loop_
_entity_poly.entity_id
_entity_poly.type
_entity_poly.pdbx_seq_one_letter_code
_entity_poly.pdbx_strand_id
1 'polypeptide(L)'
;MERCMNWFQEIAANPHIEVALLIDGGGRLVATSQEANTQVRRAATMIRAAEMLARGLAAEFGRGAVTLLQITTAEGHLLVMPVGGAHYLILLTQRGAPLELLRTYLSRLLEDLPEAEIAAASQNLPYSPWDELSVDDLFNALSEWLHNGGDSRT
;
A
#
# COMPACT_ATOMS: atom_id res chain seq x y z
N MET A 1 26.62 -10.78 15.72
CA MET A 1 26.52 -10.01 14.46
C MET A 1 25.11 -9.45 14.44
N GLU A 2 24.90 -8.27 15.01
CA GLU A 2 23.59 -7.60 14.99
C GLU A 2 23.22 -7.34 13.53
N ARG A 3 22.14 -7.96 13.04
CA ARG A 3 21.54 -7.52 11.77
C ARG A 3 21.01 -6.12 12.05
N CYS A 4 21.60 -5.11 11.42
CA CYS A 4 20.99 -3.79 11.35
C CYS A 4 19.59 -4.00 10.74
N MET A 5 18.56 -3.82 11.56
CA MET A 5 17.17 -4.02 11.14
C MET A 5 16.84 -2.90 10.16
N ASN A 6 16.38 -3.25 8.95
CA ASN A 6 15.99 -2.20 8.00
C ASN A 6 14.69 -1.52 8.49
N TRP A 7 14.45 -0.28 8.05
CA TRP A 7 13.28 0.51 8.46
C TRP A 7 11.95 -0.26 8.29
N PHE A 8 11.84 -1.09 7.25
CA PHE A 8 10.64 -1.87 6.98
C PHE A 8 10.42 -2.96 8.04
N GLN A 9 11.49 -3.64 8.45
CA GLN A 9 11.45 -4.62 9.54
C GLN A 9 11.14 -3.95 10.89
N GLU A 10 11.62 -2.73 11.12
CA GLU A 10 11.27 -1.95 12.30
C GLU A 10 9.77 -1.64 12.36
N ILE A 11 9.18 -1.21 11.24
CA ILE A 11 7.73 -1.03 11.12
C ILE A 11 7.00 -2.36 11.35
N ALA A 12 7.44 -3.43 10.70
CA ALA A 12 6.82 -4.75 10.81
C ALA A 12 6.89 -5.34 12.23
N ALA A 13 7.87 -4.92 13.04
CA ALA A 13 8.02 -5.33 14.43
C ALA A 13 7.12 -4.54 15.41
N ASN A 14 6.42 -3.50 14.94
CA ASN A 14 5.54 -2.71 15.80
C ASN A 14 4.34 -3.56 16.28
N PRO A 15 4.05 -3.59 17.59
CA PRO A 15 3.00 -4.46 18.16
C PRO A 15 1.57 -4.09 17.75
N HIS A 16 1.37 -2.93 17.12
CA HIS A 16 0.06 -2.51 16.61
C HIS A 16 -0.13 -2.77 15.11
N ILE A 17 0.89 -3.33 14.44
CA ILE A 17 0.88 -3.65 13.01
C ILE A 17 0.86 -5.18 12.87
N GLU A 18 -0.20 -5.70 12.25
CA GLU A 18 -0.39 -7.14 12.02
C GLU A 18 0.25 -7.59 10.69
N VAL A 19 0.18 -6.71 9.68
CA VAL A 19 0.75 -6.92 8.36
C VAL A 19 1.38 -5.60 7.91
N ALA A 20 2.60 -5.67 7.37
CA ALA A 20 3.22 -4.60 6.62
C ALA A 20 3.57 -5.11 5.22
N LEU A 21 3.19 -4.36 4.19
CA LEU A 21 3.56 -4.63 2.80
C LEU A 21 4.17 -3.37 2.19
N LEU A 22 5.18 -3.54 1.37
CA LEU A 22 5.72 -2.50 0.51
C LEU A 22 5.46 -2.91 -0.93
N ILE A 23 4.87 -2.00 -1.71
CA ILE A 23 4.61 -2.19 -3.13
C ILE A 23 5.27 -1.08 -3.94
N ASP A 24 5.60 -1.35 -5.20
CA ASP A 24 6.03 -0.30 -6.14
C ASP A 24 4.83 0.41 -6.80
N GLY A 25 5.11 1.42 -7.62
CA GLY A 25 4.10 2.23 -8.30
C GLY A 25 3.22 1.43 -9.26
N GLY A 26 3.67 0.24 -9.69
CA GLY A 26 2.92 -0.71 -10.50
C GLY A 26 2.08 -1.70 -9.69
N GLY A 27 2.06 -1.59 -8.36
CA GLY A 27 1.29 -2.49 -7.50
C GLY A 27 1.95 -3.84 -7.23
N ARG A 28 3.21 -4.04 -7.64
CA ARG A 28 3.95 -5.27 -7.36
C ARG A 28 4.47 -5.25 -5.93
N LEU A 29 4.29 -6.38 -5.24
CA LEU A 29 4.84 -6.58 -3.90
C LEU A 29 6.37 -6.64 -3.95
N VAL A 30 7.03 -5.74 -3.22
CA VAL A 30 8.49 -5.68 -3.11
C VAL A 30 9.00 -6.06 -1.71
N ALA A 31 8.19 -5.91 -0.65
CA ALA A 31 8.50 -6.44 0.68
C ALA A 31 7.23 -6.80 1.44
N THR A 32 7.33 -7.77 2.35
CA THR A 32 6.21 -8.20 3.21
C THR A 32 6.71 -8.66 4.58
N SER A 33 5.91 -8.42 5.63
CA SER A 33 6.14 -8.95 6.97
C SER A 33 5.64 -10.40 7.14
N GLN A 34 4.82 -10.89 6.21
CA GLN A 34 4.29 -12.25 6.18
C GLN A 34 4.73 -13.00 4.92
N GLU A 35 4.40 -14.29 4.82
CA GLU A 35 4.69 -15.09 3.64
C GLU A 35 4.05 -14.48 2.37
N ALA A 36 4.85 -14.30 1.32
CA ALA A 36 4.45 -13.68 0.06
C ALA A 36 3.58 -14.62 -0.82
N ASN A 37 2.45 -15.06 -0.27
CA ASN A 37 1.50 -15.93 -0.95
C ASN A 37 0.60 -15.18 -1.94
N THR A 38 -0.18 -15.93 -2.71
CA THR A 38 -1.10 -15.40 -3.73
C THR A 38 -2.12 -14.40 -3.18
N GLN A 39 -2.61 -14.60 -1.95
CA GLN A 39 -3.62 -13.72 -1.36
C GLN A 39 -3.02 -12.36 -1.03
N VAL A 40 -1.82 -12.31 -0.45
CA VAL A 40 -1.10 -11.07 -0.13
C VAL A 40 -0.81 -10.27 -1.40
N ARG A 41 -0.37 -10.93 -2.47
CA ARG A 41 -0.12 -10.27 -3.77
C ARG A 41 -1.39 -9.70 -4.38
N ARG A 42 -2.49 -10.46 -4.35
CA ARG A 42 -3.79 -9.97 -4.82
C ARG A 42 -4.27 -8.77 -4.00
N ALA A 43 -4.11 -8.81 -2.68
CA ALA A 43 -4.45 -7.71 -1.80
C ALA A 43 -3.65 -6.45 -2.15
N ALA A 44 -2.33 -6.57 -2.36
CA ALA A 44 -1.47 -5.48 -2.82
C ALA A 44 -1.99 -4.83 -4.12
N THR A 45 -2.34 -5.63 -5.14
CA THR A 45 -2.89 -5.13 -6.40
C THR A 45 -4.23 -4.40 -6.20
N MET A 46 -5.17 -4.98 -5.44
CA MET A 46 -6.46 -4.35 -5.15
C MET A 46 -6.30 -3.02 -4.40
N ILE A 47 -5.35 -2.97 -3.47
CA ILE A 47 -5.06 -1.77 -2.68
C ILE A 47 -4.46 -0.67 -3.55
N ARG A 48 -3.58 -1.03 -4.51
CA ARG A 48 -3.07 -0.08 -5.50
C ARG A 48 -4.21 0.54 -6.31
N ALA A 49 -5.17 -0.27 -6.77
CA ALA A 49 -6.34 0.23 -7.48
C ALA A 49 -7.21 1.17 -6.61
N ALA A 50 -7.40 0.84 -5.33
CA ALA A 50 -8.12 1.70 -4.39
C ALA A 50 -7.42 3.05 -4.16
N GLU A 51 -6.09 3.06 -4.08
CA GLU A 51 -5.29 4.29 -3.98
C GLU A 51 -5.43 5.15 -5.24
N MET A 52 -5.39 4.53 -6.42
CA MET A 52 -5.57 5.24 -7.69
C MET A 52 -6.95 5.90 -7.79
N LEU A 53 -8.01 5.22 -7.35
CA LEU A 53 -9.33 5.82 -7.22
C LEU A 53 -9.33 7.01 -6.27
N ALA A 54 -8.70 6.87 -5.11
CA ALA A 54 -8.59 7.95 -4.13
C ALA A 54 -7.86 9.17 -4.73
N ARG A 55 -6.82 8.95 -5.55
CA ARG A 55 -6.13 10.01 -6.31
C ARG A 55 -7.04 10.68 -7.33
N GLY A 56 -7.81 9.90 -8.08
CA GLY A 56 -8.81 10.42 -9.02
C GLY A 56 -9.80 11.34 -8.31
N LEU A 57 -10.38 10.87 -7.20
CA LEU A 57 -11.28 11.68 -6.38
C LEU A 57 -10.61 12.96 -5.85
N ALA A 58 -9.39 12.86 -5.32
CA ALA A 58 -8.65 14.02 -4.82
C ALA A 58 -8.40 15.07 -5.92
N ALA A 59 -8.14 14.64 -7.15
CA ALA A 59 -7.97 15.50 -8.31
C ALA A 59 -9.29 16.19 -8.70
N GLU A 60 -10.41 15.45 -8.77
CA GLU A 60 -11.74 15.99 -9.06
C GLU A 60 -12.16 17.10 -8.07
N PHE A 61 -11.81 16.94 -6.79
CA PHE A 61 -12.09 17.95 -5.76
C PHE A 61 -11.01 19.04 -5.64
N GLY A 62 -9.95 19.02 -6.46
CA GLY A 62 -8.86 19.99 -6.42
C GLY A 62 -8.08 19.99 -5.10
N ARG A 63 -7.92 18.83 -4.45
CA ARG A 63 -7.31 18.69 -3.12
C ARG A 63 -5.85 18.26 -3.13
N GLY A 64 -5.25 18.08 -4.31
CA GLY A 64 -3.84 17.75 -4.45
C GLY A 64 -3.56 16.26 -4.26
N ALA A 65 -2.38 15.93 -3.74
CA ALA A 65 -1.90 14.56 -3.61
C ALA A 65 -2.54 13.82 -2.42
N VAL A 66 -2.84 12.53 -2.60
CA VAL A 66 -3.25 11.64 -1.51
C VAL A 66 -2.03 11.34 -0.64
N THR A 67 -2.10 11.70 0.64
CA THR A 67 -1.05 11.44 1.63
C THR A 67 -1.36 10.22 2.50
N LEU A 68 -2.63 9.85 2.61
CA LEU A 68 -3.10 8.67 3.34
C LEU A 68 -4.46 8.21 2.80
N LEU A 69 -4.59 6.92 2.51
CA LEU A 69 -5.86 6.24 2.38
C LEU A 69 -6.06 5.34 3.60
N GLN A 70 -7.17 5.53 4.32
CA GLN A 70 -7.54 4.71 5.47
C GLN A 70 -8.88 4.01 5.21
N ILE A 71 -8.90 2.70 5.36
CA ILE A 71 -10.12 1.89 5.34
C ILE A 71 -10.32 1.32 6.74
N THR A 72 -11.47 1.63 7.35
CA THR A 72 -11.83 1.12 8.68
C THR A 72 -12.88 0.03 8.55
N THR A 73 -12.64 -1.09 9.21
CA THR A 73 -13.54 -2.26 9.23
C THR A 73 -13.95 -2.56 10.68
N ALA A 74 -14.81 -3.57 10.86
CA ALA A 74 -15.18 -4.03 12.20
C ALA A 74 -13.99 -4.59 13.01
N GLU A 75 -12.97 -5.10 12.31
CA GLU A 75 -11.84 -5.83 12.91
C GLU A 75 -10.55 -5.00 12.99
N GLY A 76 -10.44 -3.93 12.21
CA GLY A 76 -9.20 -3.19 12.13
C GLY A 76 -9.17 -2.11 11.06
N HIS A 77 -7.96 -1.63 10.79
CA HIS A 77 -7.73 -0.56 9.84
C HIS A 77 -6.66 -0.95 8.84
N LEU A 78 -6.92 -0.63 7.58
CA LEU A 78 -5.93 -0.63 6.51
C LEU A 78 -5.46 0.79 6.27
N LEU A 79 -4.15 1.01 6.34
CA LEU A 79 -3.50 2.28 6.03
C LEU A 79 -2.66 2.11 4.77
N VAL A 80 -2.77 3.04 3.84
CA VAL A 80 -1.99 3.06 2.60
C VAL A 80 -1.39 4.44 2.45
N MET A 81 -0.07 4.51 2.38
CA MET A 81 0.67 5.76 2.35
C MET A 81 1.79 5.72 1.32
N PRO A 82 2.00 6.81 0.57
CA PRO A 82 3.14 6.91 -0.34
C PRO A 82 4.45 6.93 0.46
N VAL A 83 5.48 6.29 -0.10
CA VAL A 83 6.84 6.23 0.46
C VAL A 83 7.83 6.51 -0.68
N GLY A 84 8.56 7.63 -0.57
CA GLY A 84 9.43 8.11 -1.66
C GLY A 84 8.64 8.50 -2.93
N GLY A 85 9.27 8.40 -4.10
CA GLY A 85 8.65 8.81 -5.36
C GLY A 85 7.76 7.75 -6.01
N ALA A 86 8.00 6.47 -5.71
CA ALA A 86 7.43 5.36 -6.49
C ALA A 86 7.02 4.14 -5.66
N HIS A 87 6.86 4.25 -4.34
CA HIS A 87 6.44 3.12 -3.50
C HIS A 87 5.25 3.48 -2.61
N TYR A 88 4.56 2.46 -2.12
CA TYR A 88 3.49 2.59 -1.14
C TYR A 88 3.68 1.58 -0.03
N LEU A 89 3.58 2.06 1.21
CA LEU A 89 3.51 1.25 2.41
C LEU A 89 2.04 0.98 2.74
N ILE A 90 1.73 -0.29 2.96
CA ILE A 90 0.42 -0.78 3.32
C ILE A 90 0.52 -1.44 4.68
N LEU A 91 -0.32 -1.02 5.63
CA LEU A 91 -0.34 -1.54 6.98
C LEU A 91 -1.74 -2.04 7.34
N LEU A 92 -1.82 -3.26 7.84
CA LEU A 92 -3.00 -3.75 8.55
C LEU A 92 -2.76 -3.61 10.05
N THR A 93 -3.74 -3.03 10.73
CA THR A 93 -3.69 -2.81 12.18
C THR A 93 -4.96 -3.34 12.82
N GLN A 94 -4.83 -3.81 14.07
CA GLN A 94 -5.96 -4.18 14.90
C GLN A 94 -6.88 -2.98 15.17
N ARG A 95 -8.17 -3.24 15.45
CA ARG A 95 -9.17 -2.20 15.78
C ARG A 95 -8.76 -1.23 16.88
N GLY A 96 -8.01 -1.71 17.88
CA GLY A 96 -7.56 -0.92 19.03
C GLY A 96 -6.24 -0.17 18.80
N ALA A 97 -5.69 -0.18 17.59
CA ALA A 97 -4.40 0.43 17.31
C ALA A 97 -4.46 1.96 17.54
N PRO A 98 -3.44 2.57 18.17
CA PRO A 98 -3.39 4.01 18.39
C PRO A 98 -3.02 4.73 17.08
N LEU A 99 -3.99 4.87 16.17
CA LEU A 99 -3.77 5.32 14.78
C LEU A 99 -3.08 6.68 14.68
N GLU A 100 -3.41 7.62 15.55
CA GLU A 100 -2.77 8.95 15.56
C GLU A 100 -1.27 8.84 15.90
N LEU A 101 -0.93 8.01 16.89
CA LEU A 101 0.46 7.79 17.29
C LEU A 101 1.23 7.03 16.20
N LEU A 102 0.60 6.02 15.59
CA LEU A 102 1.16 5.32 14.44
C LEU A 102 1.39 6.27 13.27
N ARG A 103 0.43 7.14 12.95
CA ARG A 103 0.57 8.12 11.86
C ARG A 103 1.75 9.05 12.13
N THR A 104 1.87 9.62 13.33
CA THR A 104 3.01 10.48 13.67
C THR A 104 4.35 9.75 13.60
N TYR A 105 4.41 8.52 14.09
CA TYR A 105 5.62 7.68 13.99
C TYR A 105 6.01 7.44 12.53
N LEU A 106 5.07 6.99 11.70
CA LEU A 106 5.28 6.67 10.29
C LEU A 106 5.65 7.91 9.49
N SER A 107 4.97 9.04 9.69
CA SER A 107 5.31 10.29 9.00
C SER A 107 6.76 10.68 9.26
N ARG A 108 7.22 10.63 10.51
CA ARG A 108 8.63 10.96 10.85
C ARG A 108 9.62 9.98 10.25
N LEU A 109 9.31 8.69 10.28
CA LEU A 109 10.20 7.66 9.76
C LEU A 109 10.33 7.74 8.23
N LEU A 110 9.24 8.08 7.53
CA LEU A 110 9.18 8.04 6.07
C LEU A 110 9.56 9.38 5.42
N GLU A 111 9.41 10.51 6.10
CA GLU A 111 9.70 11.85 5.57
C GLU A 111 11.17 12.03 5.18
N ASP A 112 12.09 11.48 5.98
CA ASP A 112 13.54 11.60 5.76
C ASP A 112 14.16 10.37 5.09
N LEU A 113 13.35 9.41 4.63
CA LEU A 113 13.84 8.12 4.15
C LEU A 113 14.40 8.23 2.72
N PRO A 114 15.71 7.97 2.50
CA PRO A 114 16.30 8.06 1.17
C PRO A 114 15.73 7.02 0.22
N GLU A 115 15.58 7.37 -1.06
CA GLU A 115 15.04 6.46 -2.07
C GLU A 115 15.89 5.19 -2.25
N ALA A 116 17.20 5.29 -2.00
CA ALA A 116 18.09 4.13 -1.95
C ALA A 116 17.76 3.16 -0.81
N GLU A 117 17.32 3.66 0.35
CA GLU A 117 16.92 2.82 1.49
C GLU A 117 15.55 2.19 1.28
N ILE A 118 14.64 2.89 0.61
CA ILE A 118 13.35 2.34 0.19
C ILE A 118 13.59 1.19 -0.80
N ALA A 119 14.42 1.42 -1.82
CA ALA A 119 14.79 0.39 -2.78
C ALA A 119 15.49 -0.80 -2.10
N ALA A 120 16.38 -0.55 -1.13
CA ALA A 120 17.09 -1.59 -0.38
C ALA A 120 16.19 -2.43 0.54
N ALA A 121 14.97 -1.96 0.87
CA ALA A 121 13.99 -2.77 1.59
C ALA A 121 13.34 -3.84 0.72
N SER A 122 13.50 -3.76 -0.61
CA SER A 122 13.00 -4.77 -1.54
C SER A 122 13.61 -6.14 -1.24
N GLN A 123 12.73 -7.10 -0.99
CA GLN A 123 13.08 -8.49 -0.81
C GLN A 123 13.15 -9.17 -2.18
N ASN A 124 14.04 -10.15 -2.35
CA ASN A 124 14.07 -11.01 -3.55
C ASN A 124 12.86 -11.97 -3.51
N LEU A 125 11.66 -11.43 -3.70
CA LEU A 125 10.43 -12.20 -3.72
C LEU A 125 10.37 -13.02 -5.02
N PRO A 126 10.04 -14.32 -4.96
CA PRO A 126 9.90 -15.13 -6.15
C PRO A 126 8.81 -14.51 -7.05
N TYR A 127 9.09 -14.50 -8.34
CA TYR A 127 8.14 -14.05 -9.34
C TYR A 127 6.85 -14.86 -9.27
N SER A 128 5.71 -14.19 -9.40
CA SER A 128 4.38 -14.79 -9.41
C SER A 128 3.62 -14.33 -10.65
N PRO A 129 2.85 -15.20 -11.34
CA PRO A 129 1.99 -14.80 -12.46
C PRO A 129 0.96 -13.73 -12.07
N TRP A 130 0.63 -13.62 -10.79
CA TRP A 130 -0.24 -12.56 -10.26
C TRP A 130 0.42 -11.17 -10.27
N ASP A 131 1.74 -11.09 -10.42
CA ASP A 131 2.47 -9.83 -10.61
C ASP A 131 2.28 -9.29 -12.05
N GLU A 132 1.76 -10.12 -12.98
CA GLU A 132 1.42 -9.73 -14.37
C GLU A 132 -0.03 -9.32 -14.57
N LEU A 133 -0.90 -9.47 -13.56
CA LEU A 133 -2.20 -8.78 -13.60
C LEU A 133 -1.91 -7.29 -13.58
N SER A 134 -1.84 -6.70 -14.77
CA SER A 134 -1.44 -5.31 -14.89
C SER A 134 -2.48 -4.48 -14.17
N VAL A 135 -2.00 -3.61 -13.28
CA VAL A 135 -2.84 -2.58 -12.68
C VAL A 135 -3.52 -1.77 -13.78
N ASP A 136 -2.90 -1.67 -14.96
CA ASP A 136 -3.44 -1.05 -16.16
C ASP A 136 -4.70 -1.76 -16.69
N ASP A 137 -4.78 -3.09 -16.70
CA ASP A 137 -6.00 -3.82 -17.13
C ASP A 137 -7.15 -3.60 -16.13
N LEU A 138 -6.83 -3.64 -14.84
CA LEU A 138 -7.77 -3.35 -13.76
C LEU A 138 -8.23 -1.89 -13.80
N PHE A 139 -7.32 -0.98 -14.11
CA PHE A 139 -7.58 0.45 -14.24
C PHE A 139 -8.37 0.78 -15.50
N ASN A 140 -8.09 0.14 -16.63
CA ASN A 140 -8.85 0.29 -17.86
C ASN A 140 -10.28 -0.19 -17.64
N ALA A 141 -10.48 -1.36 -17.04
CA ALA A 141 -11.82 -1.86 -16.70
C ALA A 141 -12.57 -0.92 -15.74
N LEU A 142 -11.86 -0.36 -14.75
CA LEU A 142 -12.44 0.56 -13.75
C LEU A 142 -12.72 1.95 -14.34
N SER A 143 -11.83 2.47 -15.19
CA SER A 143 -11.99 3.75 -15.87
C SER A 143 -13.08 3.66 -16.92
N GLU A 144 -13.17 2.56 -17.68
CA GLU A 144 -14.31 2.28 -18.54
C GLU A 144 -15.61 2.20 -17.73
N TRP A 145 -15.62 1.53 -16.58
CA TRP A 145 -16.79 1.48 -15.71
C TRP A 145 -17.22 2.86 -15.20
N LEU A 146 -16.28 3.70 -14.76
CA LEU A 146 -16.53 5.09 -14.33
C LEU A 146 -16.99 5.97 -15.49
N HIS A 147 -16.38 5.82 -16.68
CA HIS A 147 -16.73 6.60 -17.88
C HIS A 147 -18.10 6.21 -18.43
N ASN A 148 -18.49 4.94 -18.30
CA ASN A 148 -19.80 4.41 -18.68
C ASN A 148 -20.88 4.62 -17.60
N GLY A 149 -20.60 5.42 -16.56
CA GLY A 149 -21.58 5.84 -15.56
C GLY A 149 -22.10 4.73 -14.64
N GLY A 150 -21.41 3.59 -14.56
CA GLY A 150 -21.81 2.46 -13.72
C GLY A 150 -23.13 1.79 -14.11
N ASP A 151 -23.67 2.04 -15.32
CA ASP A 151 -24.92 1.44 -15.77
C ASP A 151 -24.65 0.03 -16.35
N SER A 152 -24.29 -0.91 -15.48
CA SER A 152 -24.37 -2.34 -15.79
C SER A 152 -25.84 -2.76 -15.77
N ARG A 153 -26.59 -2.37 -16.80
CA ARG A 153 -27.86 -3.02 -17.09
C ARG A 153 -27.58 -4.44 -17.60
N THR A 154 -28.03 -5.39 -16.80
CA THR A 154 -28.32 -6.81 -17.11
C THR A 154 -28.86 -7.04 -18.51
#